data_AF-A0A966HKG0-F1
#
_entry.id   AF-A0A966HKG0-F1
#
_cell.length_a   1.000
_cell.length_b   1.000
_cell.length_c   1.000
_cell.angle_alpha   90.00
_cell.angle_beta   90.00
_cell.angle_gamma   90.00
#
_symmetry.space_group_name_H-M   'P 1'
#
loop_
_entity.id
_entity.type
_entity.pdbx_description
1 polymer ?
#
loop_
_entity_poly.entity_id
_entity_poly.type
_entity_poly.pdbx_seq_one_letter_code
_entity_poly.pdbx_strand_id
1 'polypeptide(L)'
;NIATASILTERVKGMTIEQAKKYAWQEIVNDLGGLPKQKIHCSVMAVQGLKKAILDYEEKQKVTSSAIRSKKTKVVKKKPSRTKKTNTKK
;
A
#
# COMPACT_ATOMS: atom_id res chain seq x y z
N ASN A 1 13.33 -9.62 -0.45
CA ASN A 1 11.98 -9.65 0.15
C ASN A 1 11.00 -10.22 -0.86
N ILE A 2 11.08 -11.52 -1.12
CA ILE A 2 10.35 -12.18 -2.23
C ILE A 2 9.18 -12.99 -1.69
N ALA A 3 9.42 -13.81 -0.65
CA ALA A 3 8.39 -14.66 -0.04
C ALA A 3 7.17 -13.86 0.46
N THR A 4 7.40 -12.80 1.23
CA THR A 4 6.34 -11.95 1.78
C THR A 4 5.52 -11.24 0.70
N ALA A 5 6.16 -10.77 -0.37
CA ALA A 5 5.49 -10.11 -1.48
C ALA A 5 4.66 -11.10 -2.31
N SER A 6 5.19 -12.30 -2.54
CA SER A 6 4.49 -13.37 -3.26
C SER A 6 3.22 -13.82 -2.53
N ILE A 7 3.31 -14.08 -1.21
CA ILE A 7 2.12 -14.43 -0.43
C ILE A 7 1.11 -13.28 -0.41
N LEU A 8 1.58 -12.04 -0.25
CA LEU A 8 0.69 -10.88 -0.29
C LEU A 8 -0.10 -10.82 -1.59
N THR A 9 0.56 -10.96 -2.75
CA THR A 9 -0.12 -10.89 -4.04
C THR A 9 -1.10 -12.04 -4.26
N GLU A 10 -0.74 -13.26 -3.83
CA GLU A 10 -1.66 -14.41 -3.92
C GLU A 10 -2.88 -14.23 -3.02
N ARG A 11 -2.71 -13.67 -1.83
CA ARG A 11 -3.81 -13.42 -0.90
C ARG A 11 -4.77 -12.35 -1.38
N VAL A 12 -4.26 -11.24 -1.92
CA VAL A 12 -5.12 -10.13 -2.37
C VAL A 12 -5.77 -10.39 -3.73
N LYS A 13 -5.33 -11.42 -4.46
CA LYS A 13 -5.91 -11.81 -5.73
C LYS A 13 -7.35 -12.31 -5.52
N GLY A 14 -8.30 -11.65 -6.17
CA GLY A 14 -9.73 -11.97 -6.06
C GLY A 14 -10.44 -11.30 -4.88
N MET A 15 -9.72 -10.56 -4.01
CA MET A 15 -10.34 -9.70 -3.01
C MET A 15 -10.83 -8.39 -3.62
N THR A 16 -11.81 -7.75 -2.98
CA THR A 16 -12.21 -6.39 -3.36
C THR A 16 -11.14 -5.38 -2.96
N ILE A 17 -11.11 -4.22 -3.62
CA ILE A 17 -10.14 -3.15 -3.33
C ILE A 17 -10.21 -2.71 -1.86
N GLU A 18 -11.41 -2.66 -1.28
CA GLU A 18 -11.62 -2.30 0.12
C GLU A 18 -11.04 -3.34 1.09
N GLN A 19 -11.17 -4.62 0.77
CA GLN A 19 -10.57 -5.72 1.54
C GLN A 19 -9.04 -5.67 1.45
N ALA A 20 -8.50 -5.52 0.24
CA ALA A 20 -7.06 -5.41 0.02
C ALA A 20 -6.45 -4.20 0.77
N LYS A 21 -7.18 -3.09 0.91
CA LYS A 21 -6.75 -1.90 1.66
C LYS A 21 -6.69 -2.14 3.18
N LYS A 22 -7.57 -2.99 3.71
CA LYS A 22 -7.61 -3.38 5.12
C LYS A 22 -6.61 -4.50 5.46
N TYR A 23 -6.02 -5.15 4.45
CA TYR A 23 -5.06 -6.22 4.65
C TYR A 23 -3.87 -5.76 5.51
N ALA A 24 -3.57 -6.54 6.54
CA ALA A 24 -2.60 -6.19 7.57
C ALA A 24 -1.33 -7.02 7.45
N TRP A 25 -0.21 -6.49 7.96
CA TRP A 25 1.07 -7.18 7.86
C TRP A 25 1.13 -8.41 8.79
N GLN A 26 0.31 -8.41 9.85
CA GLN A 26 0.15 -9.54 10.76
C GLN A 26 -0.40 -10.77 10.06
N GLU A 27 -1.36 -10.60 9.14
CA GLU A 27 -1.91 -11.71 8.34
C GLU A 27 -0.82 -12.39 7.51
N ILE A 28 0.07 -11.60 6.89
CA ILE A 28 1.21 -12.15 6.13
C ILE A 28 2.17 -12.93 7.04
N VAL A 29 2.38 -12.44 8.27
CA VAL A 29 3.25 -13.12 9.25
C VAL A 29 2.62 -14.42 9.71
N ASN A 30 1.30 -14.45 9.94
CA ASN A 30 0.57 -15.66 10.30
C ASN A 30 0.58 -16.68 9.16
N ASP A 31 0.38 -16.24 7.91
CA ASP A 31 0.44 -17.08 6.71
C ASP A 31 1.81 -17.74 6.51
N LEU A 32 2.89 -17.06 6.92
CA LEU A 32 4.25 -17.57 6.86
C LEU A 32 4.60 -18.51 8.02
N GLY A 33 3.67 -18.78 8.95
CA GLY A 33 3.92 -19.60 10.14
C GLY A 33 4.70 -18.87 11.24
N GLY A 34 4.65 -17.54 11.23
CA GLY A 34 5.42 -16.69 12.14
C GLY A 34 6.71 -16.17 11.53
N LEU A 35 7.14 -15.00 12.01
CA LEU A 35 8.33 -14.33 11.51
C LEU A 35 9.11 -13.72 12.68
N PRO A 36 10.45 -13.90 12.76
CA PRO A 36 11.26 -13.27 13.79
C PRO A 36 11.19 -11.73 13.66
N LYS A 37 11.30 -11.02 14.80
CA LYS A 37 11.13 -9.55 14.88
C LYS A 37 11.90 -8.77 13.80
N GLN A 38 13.13 -9.19 13.50
CA GLN A 38 13.99 -8.54 12.52
C GLN A 38 13.42 -8.54 11.09
N LYS A 39 12.60 -9.54 10.74
CA LYS A 39 12.02 -9.70 9.39
C LYS A 39 10.61 -9.14 9.26
N ILE A 40 10.01 -8.62 10.33
CA ILE A 40 8.65 -8.02 10.30
C ILE A 40 8.60 -6.78 9.39
N HIS A 41 9.69 -6.00 9.35
CA HIS A 41 9.78 -4.83 8.49
C HIS A 41 9.48 -5.15 7.03
N CYS A 42 9.93 -6.31 6.56
CA CYS A 42 9.68 -6.81 5.22
C CYS A 42 8.17 -6.96 4.92
N SER A 43 7.38 -7.42 5.88
CA SER A 43 5.91 -7.52 5.79
C SER A 43 5.24 -6.16 5.84
N VAL A 44 5.74 -5.26 6.69
CA VAL A 44 5.23 -3.88 6.75
C VAL A 44 5.46 -3.15 5.42
N MET A 45 6.64 -3.29 4.82
CA MET A 45 6.96 -2.70 3.51
C MET A 45 6.03 -3.22 2.41
N ALA A 46 5.76 -4.53 2.38
CA ALA A 46 4.89 -5.14 1.39
C ALA A 46 3.46 -4.56 1.45
N VAL A 47 2.90 -4.45 2.66
CA VAL A 47 1.56 -3.85 2.88
C VAL A 47 1.52 -2.37 2.50
N GLN A 48 2.57 -1.61 2.82
CA GLN A 48 2.65 -0.21 2.41
C GLN A 48 2.72 -0.05 0.88
N GLY A 49 3.45 -0.94 0.21
CA GLY A 49 3.51 -1.00 -1.25
C GLY A 49 2.14 -1.25 -1.86
N LEU A 50 1.41 -2.24 -1.35
CA LEU A 50 0.04 -2.55 -1.79
C LEU A 50 -0.90 -1.35 -1.62
N LYS A 51 -0.88 -0.69 -0.45
CA LYS A 51 -1.72 0.48 -0.19
C LYS A 51 -1.44 1.62 -1.17
N LYS A 52 -0.16 1.88 -1.48
CA LYS A 52 0.22 2.88 -2.48
C LYS A 52 -0.24 2.51 -3.88
N ALA A 53 -0.13 1.23 -4.27
CA ALA A 53 -0.60 0.77 -5.57
C ALA A 53 -2.13 0.91 -5.71
N ILE A 54 -2.88 0.62 -4.65
CA ILE A 54 -4.33 0.83 -4.61
C ILE A 54 -4.67 2.32 -4.75
N LEU A 55 -3.98 3.21 -4.02
CA LEU A 55 -4.20 4.65 -4.14
C LEU A 55 -3.91 5.17 -5.55
N ASP A 56 -2.79 4.75 -6.15
CA ASP A 56 -2.44 5.10 -7.53
C ASP A 56 -3.49 4.58 -8.53
N TYR A 57 -4.02 3.38 -8.31
CA TYR A 57 -5.13 2.84 -9.11
C TYR A 57 -6.41 3.70 -8.96
N GLU A 58 -6.81 4.03 -7.72
CA GLU A 58 -7.99 4.88 -7.45
C GLU A 58 -7.85 6.28 -8.08
N GLU A 59 -6.66 6.88 -8.01
CA GLU A 59 -6.35 8.17 -8.63
C GLU A 59 -6.43 8.07 -10.16
N LYS A 60 -5.84 7.04 -10.76
CA LYS A 60 -5.91 6.80 -12.21
C LYS A 60 -7.34 6.55 -12.68
N GLN A 61 -8.16 5.82 -11.95
CA GLN A 61 -9.56 5.58 -12.33
C GLN A 61 -10.38 6.88 -12.35
N LYS A 62 -10.22 7.75 -11.33
CA LYS A 62 -10.85 9.08 -11.31
C LYS A 62 -10.39 9.97 -12.47
N VAL A 63 -9.12 9.85 -12.85
CA VAL A 63 -8.56 10.55 -14.01
C VAL A 63 -9.10 9.94 -15.31
N THR A 64 -9.32 8.64 -15.39
CA THR A 64 -9.79 7.97 -16.63
C THR A 64 -11.23 8.39 -16.99
N SER A 65 -12.10 8.55 -15.98
CA SER A 65 -13.45 9.11 -16.19
C SER A 65 -13.47 10.57 -16.64
N SER A 66 -12.39 11.33 -16.42
CA SER A 66 -12.25 12.72 -16.89
C SER A 66 -11.33 12.88 -18.12
N ALA A 67 -10.48 11.89 -18.41
CA ALA A 67 -9.48 11.92 -19.48
C ALA A 67 -10.03 11.57 -20.88
N ILE A 68 -11.26 11.04 -21.00
CA ILE A 68 -11.94 10.99 -22.30
C ILE A 68 -12.22 12.42 -22.83
N ARG A 69 -12.24 13.46 -21.97
CA ARG A 69 -12.52 14.84 -22.37
C ARG A 69 -11.31 15.75 -22.63
N SER A 70 -10.09 15.40 -22.22
CA SER A 70 -8.92 16.28 -22.44
C SER A 70 -7.59 15.53 -22.37
N LYS A 71 -7.12 15.03 -23.52
CA LYS A 71 -5.67 14.88 -23.74
C LYS A 71 -5.05 16.29 -23.59
N LYS A 72 -3.99 16.42 -22.77
CA LYS A 72 -3.34 17.67 -22.28
C LYS A 72 -4.04 18.30 -21.07
N THR A 73 -3.37 18.36 -19.92
CA THR A 73 -2.50 19.50 -19.55
C THR A 73 -1.82 19.24 -18.19
N LYS A 74 -0.50 19.31 -18.23
CA LYS A 74 0.47 19.63 -17.18
C LYS A 74 -0.04 20.19 -15.82
N VAL A 75 0.61 19.65 -14.78
CA VAL A 75 1.00 20.28 -13.49
C VAL A 75 -0.11 20.43 -12.46
N VAL A 76 0.31 20.44 -11.18
CA VAL A 76 -0.31 21.08 -10.00
C VAL A 76 -1.04 20.10 -9.06
N LYS A 77 -0.82 20.03 -7.74
CA LYS A 77 0.07 20.66 -6.75
C LYS A 77 -0.02 19.82 -5.47
N LYS A 78 1.08 19.83 -4.71
CA LYS A 78 1.27 19.43 -3.30
C LYS A 78 0.03 19.43 -2.38
N LYS A 79 0.01 18.50 -1.42
CA LYS A 79 -0.02 18.87 0.02
C LYS A 79 0.95 18.00 0.85
N PRO A 80 1.75 18.60 1.75
CA PRO A 80 2.74 17.94 2.60
C PRO A 80 2.19 17.56 3.99
N SER A 81 2.98 16.78 4.75
CA SER A 81 2.86 16.48 6.19
C SER A 81 1.74 15.50 6.59
N ARG A 82 1.97 14.50 7.44
CA ARG A 82 2.75 14.53 8.68
C ARG A 82 3.90 13.52 8.73
N THR A 83 5.11 14.08 8.75
CA THR A 83 6.06 13.74 9.81
C THR A 83 5.35 13.86 11.17
N LYS A 84 5.26 12.78 11.94
CA LYS A 84 5.34 12.94 13.40
C LYS A 84 6.79 12.70 13.76
N LYS A 85 7.47 13.80 14.11
CA LYS A 85 8.72 13.76 14.87
C LYS A 85 8.53 12.87 16.10
N THR A 86 9.59 12.14 16.41
CA THR A 86 9.89 11.44 17.66
C THR A 86 9.48 12.23 18.89
N ASN A 87 9.05 11.54 19.96
CA ASN A 87 9.38 12.03 21.29
C ASN A 87 9.88 10.89 22.18
N THR A 88 11.18 10.96 22.47
CA THR A 88 11.87 10.28 23.56
C THR A 88 11.76 11.18 24.79
N LYS A 89 11.10 10.72 25.87
CA LYS A 89 11.32 11.03 27.30
C LYS A 89 10.05 10.74 28.11
N LYS A 90 10.07 9.68 28.91
CA LYS A 90 10.37 9.78 30.35
C LYS A 90 10.99 8.47 30.81
#